data_AF-A0A3D3RBF5-F1
#
_entry.id   AF-A0A3D3RBF5-F1
#
_cell.length_a   1.000
_cell.length_b   1.000
_cell.length_c   1.000
_cell.angle_alpha   90.00
_cell.angle_beta   90.00
_cell.angle_gamma   90.00
#
_symmetry.space_group_name_H-M   'P 1'
#
loop_
_entity.id
_entity.type
_entity.pdbx_description
1 polymer ?
#
loop_
_entity_poly.entity_id
_entity_poly.type
_entity_poly.pdbx_seq_one_letter_code
_entity_poly.pdbx_strand_id
1 'polypeptide(L)'
;LKRLLKQVAQTIHEQPNMVRYAMNGFVISTGCYVSSLTDAALRAAEKIGTVSVDMGQTACKVPAAVDYIHKVQQRGTIGKKRKTARC
;
A
#
# COMPACT_ATOMS: atom_id res chain seq x y z
N LEU A 1 0.71 -0.12 14.39
CA LEU A 1 0.35 0.04 12.96
C LEU A 1 -0.40 1.34 12.64
N LYS A 2 -1.48 1.72 13.35
CA LYS A 2 -2.21 3.00 13.08
C LYS A 2 -1.31 4.25 13.08
N ARG A 3 -0.37 4.37 14.02
CA ARG A 3 0.63 5.45 14.05
C ARG A 3 1.49 5.50 12.79
N LEU A 4 1.93 4.34 12.31
CA LEU A 4 2.76 4.23 11.10
C LEU A 4 1.97 4.58 9.83
N LEU A 5 0.70 4.18 9.73
CA LEU A 5 -0.17 4.61 8.63
C LEU A 5 -0.31 6.13 8.57
N LYS A 6 -0.46 6.80 9.73
CA LYS A 6 -0.50 8.26 9.80
C LYS A 6 0.80 8.90 9.33
N GLN A 7 1.94 8.37 9.77
CA GLN A 7 3.26 8.86 9.35
C GLN A 7 3.44 8.71 7.84
N VAL A 8 3.17 7.52 7.28
CA VAL A 8 3.27 7.27 5.84
C VAL A 8 2.37 8.23 5.05
N ALA A 9 1.14 8.45 5.50
CA ALA A 9 0.21 9.37 4.84
C ALA A 9 0.66 10.84 4.85
N GLN A 10 1.62 11.22 5.70
CA GLN A 10 2.17 12.57 5.78
C GLN A 10 3.48 12.69 5.02
N THR A 11 4.35 11.69 5.09
CA THR A 11 5.75 11.85 4.67
C THR A 11 6.06 11.20 3.33
N ILE A 12 5.18 10.34 2.77
CA ILE A 12 5.53 9.50 1.62
C ILE A 12 6.03 10.29 0.42
N HIS A 13 5.42 11.41 0.05
CA HIS A 13 5.79 12.14 -1.16
C HIS A 13 7.18 12.78 -1.12
N GLU A 14 7.69 13.03 0.09
CA GLU A 14 9.02 13.61 0.35
C GLU A 14 10.12 12.55 0.46
N GLN A 15 9.75 11.26 0.47
CA GLN A 15 10.73 10.20 0.65
C GLN A 15 11.52 9.88 -0.61
N PRO A 16 12.73 9.30 -0.45
CA PRO A 16 13.47 8.73 -1.56
C PRO A 16 12.65 7.73 -2.38
N ASN A 17 12.97 7.62 -3.65
CA ASN A 17 12.18 6.89 -4.63
C ASN A 17 11.79 5.45 -4.19
N MET A 18 12.76 4.65 -3.74
CA MET A 18 12.50 3.27 -3.28
C MET A 18 11.78 3.20 -1.93
N VAL A 19 11.91 4.24 -1.10
CA VAL A 19 11.18 4.34 0.17
C VAL A 19 9.70 4.59 -0.09
N ARG A 20 9.35 5.42 -1.09
CA ARG A 20 7.96 5.60 -1.55
C ARG A 20 7.33 4.28 -1.97
N TYR A 21 8.06 3.49 -2.74
CA TYR A 21 7.61 2.17 -3.18
C TYR A 21 7.35 1.23 -1.99
N ALA A 22 8.28 1.16 -1.04
CA ALA A 22 8.13 0.35 0.16
C ALA A 22 6.97 0.83 1.06
N MET A 23 6.82 2.14 1.25
CA MET A 23 5.73 2.74 2.01
C MET A 23 4.36 2.47 1.38
N ASN A 24 4.25 2.57 0.05
CA ASN A 24 3.03 2.20 -0.67
C ASN A 24 2.70 0.72 -0.48
N GLY A 25 3.70 -0.15 -0.58
CA GLY A 25 3.57 -1.59 -0.29
C GLY A 25 3.13 -1.88 1.15
N PHE A 26 3.58 -1.09 2.13
CA PHE A 26 3.15 -1.19 3.52
C PHE A 26 1.66 -0.84 3.70
N VAL A 27 1.18 0.21 3.05
CA VAL A 27 -0.25 0.60 3.09
C VAL A 27 -1.12 -0.50 2.49
N ILE A 28 -0.74 -1.02 1.31
CA ILE A 28 -1.43 -2.13 0.65
C ILE A 28 -1.47 -3.36 1.55
N SER A 29 -0.31 -3.79 2.06
CA SER A 29 -0.21 -4.98 2.91
C SER A 29 -1.03 -4.85 4.19
N THR A 30 -1.02 -3.66 4.81
CA THR A 30 -1.81 -3.40 6.01
C THR A 30 -3.31 -3.47 5.70
N GLY A 31 -3.75 -2.85 4.59
CA GLY A 31 -5.14 -2.86 4.17
C GLY A 31 -5.66 -4.24 3.77
N CYS A 32 -4.82 -5.07 3.15
CA CYS A 32 -5.19 -6.40 2.70
C CYS A 32 -5.11 -7.47 3.79
N TYR A 33 -4.12 -7.42 4.68
CA TYR A 33 -3.81 -8.51 5.60
C TYR A 33 -4.21 -8.26 7.06
N VAL A 34 -4.61 -7.04 7.43
CA VAL A 34 -5.01 -6.69 8.80
C VAL A 34 -6.41 -6.12 8.75
N SER A 35 -7.42 -6.98 8.89
CA SER A 35 -8.84 -6.65 8.72
C SER A 35 -9.28 -5.47 9.58
N SER A 36 -8.81 -5.38 10.83
CA SER A 36 -9.12 -4.28 11.76
C SER A 36 -8.53 -2.92 11.36
N LEU A 37 -7.65 -2.90 10.35
CA LEU A 37 -6.99 -1.70 9.83
C LEU A 37 -7.33 -1.40 8.38
N THR A 38 -8.17 -2.20 7.72
CA THR A 38 -8.54 -2.02 6.30
C THR A 38 -9.10 -0.63 6.04
N ASP A 39 -10.08 -0.18 6.82
CA ASP A 39 -10.66 1.17 6.65
C ASP A 39 -9.65 2.29 6.92
N ALA A 40 -8.75 2.09 7.89
CA ALA A 40 -7.71 3.06 8.18
C ALA A 40 -6.66 3.13 7.07
N ALA A 41 -6.35 2.01 6.43
CA ALA A 41 -5.44 1.92 5.30
C ALA A 41 -6.07 2.52 4.04
N LEU A 42 -7.37 2.30 3.79
CA LEU A 42 -8.11 2.93 2.69
C LEU A 42 -8.10 4.46 2.81
N ARG A 43 -8.48 5.00 3.97
CA ARG A 43 -8.41 6.45 4.21
C ARG A 43 -7.00 7.03 4.07
N ALA A 44 -5.98 6.28 4.50
CA ALA A 44 -4.60 6.68 4.31
C ALA A 44 -4.21 6.67 2.82
N ALA A 45 -4.60 5.64 2.08
CA ALA A 45 -4.36 5.52 0.64
C ALA A 45 -5.06 6.62 -0.16
N GLU A 46 -6.31 6.96 0.16
CA GLU A 46 -7.04 8.08 -0.43
C GLU A 46 -6.34 9.42 -0.17
N LYS A 47 -5.87 9.64 1.07
CA LYS A 47 -5.12 10.86 1.42
C LYS A 47 -3.77 10.95 0.70
N ILE A 48 -3.10 9.82 0.51
CA ILE A 48 -1.82 9.77 -0.22
C ILE A 48 -2.04 10.08 -1.70
N GLY A 49 -3.09 9.53 -2.30
CA GLY A 49 -3.35 9.66 -3.73
C GLY A 49 -2.33 8.90 -4.58
N THR A 50 -2.01 9.44 -5.75
CA THR A 50 -1.08 8.81 -6.69
C THR A 50 0.36 8.92 -6.20
N VAL A 51 1.05 7.78 -6.05
CA VAL A 51 2.48 7.73 -5.73
C VAL A 51 3.27 7.52 -7.02
N SER A 52 4.07 8.51 -7.40
CA SER A 52 5.01 8.38 -8.52
C SER A 52 6.34 7.79 -8.02
N VAL A 53 6.82 6.74 -8.68
CA VAL A 53 8.14 6.15 -8.44
C VAL A 53 8.82 5.97 -9.79
N ASP A 54 10.06 6.42 -9.90
CA ASP A 54 10.90 6.17 -11.06
C ASP A 54 11.32 4.69 -11.06
N MET A 55 10.83 3.93 -12.03
CA MET A 55 11.14 2.51 -12.20
C MET A 55 12.24 2.28 -13.25
N GLY A 56 12.98 3.33 -13.63
CA GLY A 56 13.96 3.31 -14.71
C GLY A 56 13.31 3.10 -16.07
N GLN A 57 14.08 2.58 -17.03
CA GLN A 57 13.61 2.27 -18.40
C GLN A 57 12.79 0.98 -18.43
N THR A 58 11.70 0.92 -17.64
CA THR A 58 10.80 -0.23 -17.58
C THR A 58 9.35 0.20 -17.74
N ALA A 59 8.50 -0.73 -18.18
CA ALA A 59 7.05 -0.53 -18.23
C ALA A 59 6.37 -0.76 -16.86
N CYS A 60 7.14 -0.94 -15.79
CA CYS A 60 6.61 -1.26 -14.46
C CYS A 60 5.84 -0.07 -13.89
N LYS A 61 4.61 -0.33 -13.43
CA LYS A 61 3.73 0.69 -12.82
C LYS A 61 3.67 0.50 -11.31
N VAL A 62 3.62 1.61 -10.59
CA VAL A 62 3.35 1.61 -9.16
C VAL A 62 1.87 1.27 -8.95
N PRO A 63 1.55 0.27 -8.11
CA PRO A 63 0.16 -0.06 -7.84
C PRO A 63 -0.53 1.04 -7.04
N ALA A 64 -1.70 1.47 -7.48
CA ALA A 64 -2.57 2.35 -6.69
C ALA A 64 -3.09 1.58 -5.46
N ALA A 65 -2.83 2.12 -4.27
CA ALA A 65 -3.12 1.41 -3.03
C ALA A 65 -4.64 1.20 -2.82
N VAL A 66 -5.46 2.21 -3.14
CA VAL A 66 -6.93 2.14 -3.04
C VAL A 66 -7.48 1.01 -3.91
N ASP A 67 -7.14 1.01 -5.20
CA ASP A 67 -7.59 0.01 -6.17
C ASP A 67 -7.16 -1.41 -5.78
N TYR A 68 -5.93 -1.55 -5.27
CA TYR A 68 -5.42 -2.84 -4.84
C TYR A 68 -6.21 -3.39 -3.64
N ILE A 69 -6.46 -2.55 -2.63
CA ILE A 69 -7.20 -2.97 -1.43
C ILE A 69 -8.65 -3.33 -1.81
N HIS A 70 -9.31 -2.52 -2.64
CA HIS A 70 -10.65 -2.83 -3.14
C HIS A 70 -10.69 -4.13 -3.96
N LYS A 71 -9.69 -4.38 -4.79
CA LYS A 71 -9.59 -5.64 -5.52
C LYS A 71 -9.49 -6.85 -4.58
N VAL A 72 -8.77 -6.74 -3.47
CA VAL A 72 -8.70 -7.82 -2.45
C VAL A 72 -10.02 -7.95 -1.69
N GLN A 73 -10.68 -6.83 -1.41
CA GLN A 73 -12.02 -6.79 -0.80
C GLN A 73 -13.07 -7.47 -1.67
N GLN A 74 -13.11 -7.15 -2.97
CA GLN A 74 -14.00 -7.79 -3.96
C GLN A 74 -13.73 -9.29 -4.09
N ARG A 75 -12.48 -9.71 -3.96
CA ARG A 75 -12.10 -11.13 -3.92
C ARG A 75 -12.50 -11.84 -2.62
N GLY A 76 -12.96 -11.12 -1.59
CA GLY A 76 -13.34 -11.68 -0.29
C GLY A 76 -12.16 -12.26 0.52
N THR A 77 -10.94 -11.80 0.27
CA THR A 77 -9.71 -12.37 0.89
C THR A 77 -9.02 -11.43 1.88
N ILE A 78 -9.72 -10.39 2.34
CA ILE A 78 -9.22 -9.49 3.39
C ILE A 78 -8.90 -10.29 4.66
N GLY A 79 -7.74 -10.03 5.25
CA GLY A 79 -7.25 -10.72 6.45
C GLY A 79 -6.54 -12.04 6.17
N LYS A 80 -6.58 -12.58 4.94
CA LYS A 80 -5.89 -13.83 4.59
C LYS A 80 -4.37 -13.59 4.51
N LYS A 81 -3.64 -14.03 5.54
CA LYS A 81 -2.17 -13.95 5.58
C LYS A 81 -1.54 -15.12 4.82
N ARG A 82 -0.44 -14.85 4.13
CA ARG A 82 0.41 -15.86 3.48
C ARG A 82 1.87 -15.53 3.72
N LYS A 83 2.72 -16.55 3.81
CA LYS A 83 4.18 -16.37 3.74
C LYS A 83 4.56 -16.01 2.30
N THR A 84 5.61 -15.21 2.13
CA THR A 84 6.16 -14.90 0.80
C THR A 84 6.64 -16.19 0.15
N ALA A 85 6.12 -16.50 -1.04
CA ALA A 85 6.64 -17.60 -1.84
C ALA A 85 8.06 -17.24 -2.31
N ARG A 86 9.02 -18.11 -2.04
CA ARG A 86 10.41 -18.01 -2.51
C ARG A 86 10.72 -19.34 -3.22
N CYS A 87 11.20 -19.25 -4.45
CA CYS A 87 11.68 -20.38 -5.24
C CYS A 87 13.20 -20.31 -5.36
#